data_AF-A0A7D5RLM7-F1
#
_entry.id   AF-A0A7D5RLM7-F1
#
_cell.length_a   1.000
_cell.length_b   1.000
_cell.length_c   1.000
_cell.angle_alpha   90.00
_cell.angle_beta   90.00
_cell.angle_gamma   90.00
#
_symmetry.space_group_name_H-M   'P 1'
#
loop_
_entity.id
_entity.type
_entity.pdbx_description
1 polymer ?
#
loop_
_entity_poly.entity_id
_entity_poly.type
_entity_poly.pdbx_seq_one_letter_code
_entity_poly.pdbx_strand_id
1 'polypeptide(L)'
;MEKETFHQLLTNYTALSQEEALAILTLQRNFPYSQVLHGLAARAAQDNNLTDKEHQLHLSAIYSTDRAVLKTIMTALQQPGLLK
;
A
#
# COMPACT_ATOMS: atom_id res chain seq x y z
N MET A 1 13.75 7.06 -1.25
CA MET A 1 12.49 7.79 -1.49
C MET A 1 12.51 9.00 -0.57
N GLU A 2 12.22 10.18 -1.10
CA GLU A 2 12.17 11.40 -0.30
C GLU A 2 10.88 11.48 0.53
N LYS A 3 10.94 12.25 1.64
CA LYS A 3 9.83 12.39 2.58
C LYS A 3 8.53 12.85 1.91
N GLU A 4 8.62 13.86 1.04
CA GLU A 4 7.44 14.43 0.38
C GLU A 4 6.76 13.42 -0.55
N THR A 5 7.56 12.67 -1.31
CA THR A 5 7.06 11.57 -2.15
C THR A 5 6.37 10.52 -1.28
N PHE A 6 6.95 10.13 -0.16
CA PHE A 6 6.32 9.16 0.73
C PHE A 6 5.00 9.67 1.32
N HIS A 7 4.95 10.94 1.70
CA HIS A 7 3.73 11.59 2.16
C HIS A 7 2.63 11.56 1.09
N GLN A 8 2.96 11.84 -0.17
CA GLN A 8 2.00 11.76 -1.28
C GLN A 8 1.45 10.34 -1.50
N LEU A 9 2.27 9.31 -1.33
CA LEU A 9 1.80 7.92 -1.41
C LEU A 9 0.83 7.58 -0.28
N LEU A 10 1.06 8.12 0.91
CA LEU A 10 0.16 7.91 2.06
C LEU A 10 -1.18 8.60 1.87
N THR A 11 -1.18 9.82 1.33
CA THR A 11 -2.43 10.57 1.13
C THR A 11 -3.24 10.05 -0.06
N ASN A 12 -2.57 9.51 -1.08
CA ASN A 12 -3.19 9.01 -2.31
C ASN A 12 -3.18 7.47 -2.42
N TYR A 13 -3.22 6.76 -1.29
CA TYR A 13 -3.06 5.30 -1.22
C TYR A 13 -4.12 4.49 -2.01
N THR A 14 -5.22 5.12 -2.41
CA THR A 14 -6.31 4.52 -3.20
C THR A 14 -6.15 4.67 -4.72
N ALA A 15 -5.08 5.32 -5.17
CA ALA A 15 -4.86 5.72 -6.56
C ALA A 15 -3.37 5.62 -6.97
N LEU A 16 -2.70 4.56 -6.52
CA LEU A 16 -1.26 4.36 -6.74
C LEU A 16 -1.00 3.73 -8.12
N SER A 17 -0.06 4.29 -8.85
CA SER A 17 0.45 3.72 -10.11
C SER A 17 1.25 2.43 -9.88
N GLN A 18 1.51 1.71 -10.97
CA GLN A 18 2.29 0.49 -10.93
C GLN A 18 3.74 0.76 -10.49
N GLU A 19 4.36 1.86 -10.94
CA GLU A 19 5.71 2.22 -10.49
C GLU A 19 5.75 2.52 -8.98
N GLU A 20 4.74 3.23 -8.49
CA GLU A 20 4.59 3.54 -7.06
C GLU A 20 4.39 2.27 -6.23
N ALA A 21 3.60 1.32 -6.73
CA ALA A 21 3.42 0.02 -6.08
C ALA A 21 4.74 -0.75 -5.94
N LEU A 22 5.56 -0.79 -6.99
CA LEU A 22 6.88 -1.45 -6.96
C LEU A 22 7.86 -0.74 -6.01
N ALA A 23 7.81 0.60 -5.95
CA ALA A 23 8.59 1.37 -5.00
C ALA A 23 8.20 1.08 -3.55
N ILE A 24 6.90 0.97 -3.25
CA ILE A 24 6.37 0.60 -1.94
C ILE A 24 6.81 -0.81 -1.55
N LEU A 25 6.71 -1.79 -2.45
CA LEU A 25 7.19 -3.16 -2.20
C LEU A 25 8.69 -3.20 -1.89
N THR A 26 9.48 -2.35 -2.55
CA THR A 26 10.91 -2.21 -2.25
C THR A 26 11.15 -1.60 -0.87
N LEU A 27 10.38 -0.58 -0.49
CA LEU A 27 10.45 0.01 0.85
C LEU A 27 10.04 -1.00 1.94
N GLN A 28 8.97 -1.76 1.72
CA GLN A 28 8.51 -2.78 2.66
C GLN A 28 9.61 -3.80 2.97
N ARG A 29 10.38 -4.24 1.96
CA ARG A 29 11.55 -5.12 2.15
C ARG A 29 12.67 -4.47 2.96
N ASN A 30 12.92 -3.18 2.76
CA ASN A 30 13.97 -2.45 3.47
C ASN A 30 13.57 -2.09 4.92
N PHE A 31 12.26 -1.98 5.18
CA PHE A 31 11.69 -1.58 6.47
C PHE A 31 10.61 -2.59 6.92
N PRO A 32 11.00 -3.85 7.23
CA PRO A 32 10.08 -4.96 7.41
C PRO A 32 9.11 -4.81 8.60
N TYR A 33 9.41 -3.93 9.56
CA TYR A 33 8.54 -3.68 10.72
C TYR A 33 7.57 -2.51 10.52
N SER A 34 7.58 -1.85 9.36
CA SER A 34 6.68 -0.73 9.08
C SER A 34 5.28 -1.22 8.74
N GLN A 35 4.37 -1.13 9.70
CA GLN A 35 2.96 -1.50 9.54
C GLN A 35 2.29 -0.70 8.42
N VAL A 36 2.65 0.57 8.29
CA VAL A 36 2.14 1.47 7.25
C VAL A 36 2.53 0.97 5.87
N LEU A 37 3.77 0.50 5.68
CA LEU A 37 4.23 -0.06 4.41
C LEU A 37 3.53 -1.37 4.07
N HIS A 38 3.23 -2.20 5.07
CA HIS A 38 2.44 -3.42 4.85
C HIS A 38 1.01 -3.12 4.40
N GLY A 39 0.36 -2.10 4.98
CA GLY A 39 -0.96 -1.62 4.54
C GLY A 39 -0.93 -1.08 3.10
N LEU A 40 0.04 -0.21 2.81
CA LEU A 40 0.24 0.36 1.48
C LEU A 40 0.57 -0.71 0.43
N ALA A 41 1.43 -1.68 0.75
CA ALA A 41 1.83 -2.74 -0.17
C ALA A 41 0.64 -3.62 -0.56
N ALA A 42 -0.15 -4.06 0.41
CA ALA A 42 -1.36 -4.84 0.16
C ALA A 42 -2.36 -4.08 -0.71
N ARG A 43 -2.58 -2.80 -0.39
CA ARG A 43 -3.49 -1.95 -1.16
C ARG A 43 -2.99 -1.74 -2.59
N ALA A 44 -1.74 -1.33 -2.75
CA ALA A 44 -1.14 -1.05 -4.05
C ALA A 44 -1.09 -2.31 -4.94
N ALA A 45 -0.79 -3.47 -4.36
CA ALA A 45 -0.79 -4.74 -5.06
C ALA A 45 -2.19 -5.15 -5.53
N GLN A 46 -3.22 -4.91 -4.71
CA GLN A 46 -4.61 -5.17 -5.10
C GLN A 46 -5.04 -4.24 -6.24
N ASP A 47 -4.84 -2.93 -6.09
CA ASP A 47 -5.31 -1.92 -7.05
C ASP A 47 -4.63 -2.07 -8.42
N ASN A 48 -3.35 -2.47 -8.44
CA ASN A 48 -2.59 -2.71 -9.67
C ASN A 48 -2.67 -4.17 -10.16
N ASN A 49 -3.50 -5.01 -9.52
CA ASN A 49 -3.67 -6.42 -9.87
C ASN A 49 -2.35 -7.20 -9.99
N LEU A 50 -1.41 -6.98 -9.06
CA LEU A 50 -0.14 -7.67 -9.03
C LEU A 50 -0.33 -9.17 -8.72
N THR A 51 0.61 -10.00 -9.17
CA THR A 51 0.54 -11.46 -9.02
C THR A 51 0.66 -11.93 -7.57
N ASP A 52 1.32 -11.14 -6.71
CA ASP A 52 1.55 -11.43 -5.31
C ASP A 52 0.55 -10.74 -4.35
N LYS A 53 -0.53 -10.15 -4.87
CA LYS A 53 -1.51 -9.40 -4.05
C LYS A 53 -2.06 -10.17 -2.85
N GLU A 54 -2.32 -11.47 -2.99
CA GLU A 54 -2.79 -12.33 -1.88
C GLU A 54 -1.71 -12.51 -0.81
N HIS A 55 -0.46 -12.65 -1.23
CA HIS A 55 0.68 -12.73 -0.32
C HIS A 55 0.84 -11.41 0.45
N GLN A 56 0.73 -10.28 -0.24
CA GLN A 56 0.82 -8.96 0.40
C GLN A 56 -0.32 -8.71 1.38
N LEU A 57 -1.55 -9.11 1.05
CA LEU A 57 -2.68 -9.03 1.97
C LEU A 57 -2.45 -9.89 3.22
N HIS A 58 -1.94 -11.11 3.04
CA HIS A 58 -1.61 -11.99 4.15
C HIS A 58 -0.52 -11.41 5.06
N LEU A 59 0.58 -10.91 4.49
CA LEU A 59 1.63 -10.23 5.24
C LEU A 59 1.08 -9.03 6.01
N SER A 60 0.25 -8.23 5.36
CA SER A 60 -0.40 -7.09 6.00
C SER A 60 -1.28 -7.49 7.18
N ALA A 61 -2.01 -8.60 7.08
CA ALA A 61 -2.80 -9.13 8.18
C ALA A 61 -1.96 -9.66 9.36
N ILE A 62 -0.70 -10.06 9.13
CA ILE A 62 0.25 -10.45 10.19
C ILE A 62 0.77 -9.21 10.93
N TYR A 63 1.17 -8.18 10.17
CA TYR A 63 1.80 -6.98 10.74
C TYR A 63 0.80 -5.90 11.18
N SER A 64 -0.48 -6.04 10.86
CA SER A 64 -1.53 -5.11 11.28
C SER A 64 -1.88 -5.34 12.76
N THR A 65 -1.68 -4.31 13.57
CA THR A 65 -2.11 -4.31 14.98
C THR A 65 -3.63 -4.23 15.12
N ASP A 66 -4.32 -3.61 14.15
CA ASP A 66 -5.77 -3.44 14.13
C ASP A 66 -6.36 -3.81 12.76
N ARG A 67 -7.09 -4.92 12.72
CA ARG A 67 -7.74 -5.43 11.50
C ARG A 67 -8.85 -4.52 10.98
N ALA A 68 -9.45 -3.67 11.81
CA ALA A 68 -10.42 -2.69 11.35
C ALA A 68 -9.75 -1.62 10.48
N VAL A 69 -8.52 -1.22 10.81
CA VAL A 69 -7.72 -0.29 9.99
C VAL A 69 -7.35 -0.95 8.67
N LEU A 70 -6.85 -2.19 8.69
CA LEU A 70 -6.54 -2.92 7.45
C LEU A 70 -7.79 -3.05 6.55
N LYS A 71 -8.94 -3.43 7.14
CA LYS A 71 -10.20 -3.48 6.40
C LYS A 71 -10.54 -2.14 5.76
N THR A 72 -10.43 -1.05 6.52
CA THR A 72 -10.70 0.31 6.04
C THR A 72 -9.82 0.67 4.84
N ILE A 73 -8.52 0.39 4.92
CA ILE A 73 -7.57 0.62 3.83
C ILE A 73 -7.95 -0.19 2.60
N MET A 74 -8.23 -1.49 2.75
CA MET A 74 -8.51 -2.38 1.62
C MET A 74 -9.88 -2.12 0.97
N THR A 75 -10.86 -1.62 1.73
CA THR A 75 -12.22 -1.35 1.23
C THR A 75 -12.47 0.11 0.87
N ALA A 76 -11.50 1.00 1.05
CA ALA A 76 -11.64 2.39 0.64
C ALA A 76 -11.92 2.47 -0.87
N LEU A 77 -12.90 3.29 -1.27
CA LEU A 77 -13.23 3.48 -2.68
C LEU A 77 -11.99 3.95 -3.45
N GLN A 78 -11.69 3.30 -4.57
CA GLN A 78 -10.64 3.79 -5.48
C GLN A 78 -11.02 5.19 -5.94
N GLN A 79 -10.16 6.15 -5.63
CA GLN A 79 -10.31 7.48 -6.18
C GLN A 79 -9.68 7.47 -7.57
N PRO A 80 -10.38 7.95 -8.62
CA PRO A 80 -9.71 8.18 -9.89
C PRO A 80 -8.61 9.19 -9.61
N GLY A 81 -7.35 8.79 -9.84
CA GLY A 81 -6.20 9.66 -9.61
C GLY A 81 -6.48 11.01 -10.27
N LEU A 82 -6.46 12.10 -9.48
CA LEU A 82 -6.44 13.44 -10.05
C LEU A 82 -5.32 13.42 -11.10
N LEU A 83 -5.67 13.69 -12.36
CA LEU A 83 -4.76 13.73 -13.49
C LEU A 83 -3.48 14.47 -13.04
N LYS A 84 -2.40 13.71 -12.87
CA LYS A 84 -1.07 14.26 -12.58
C LYS A 84 -0.55 15.01 -13.81
#